data_AF-A0A8S8YJN0-F1
#
_entry.id   AF-A0A8S8YJN0-F1
#
_cell.length_a   1.000
_cell.length_b   1.000
_cell.length_c   1.000
_cell.angle_alpha   90.00
_cell.angle_beta   90.00
_cell.angle_gamma   90.00
#
_symmetry.space_group_name_H-M   'P 1'
#
loop_
_entity.id
_entity.type
_entity.pdbx_description
1 polymer ?
#
loop_
_entity_poly.entity_id
_entity_poly.type
_entity_poly.pdbx_seq_one_letter_code
_entity_poly.pdbx_strand_id
1 'polypeptide(L)'
;MGSNSVEIEYRYFIPDAASLPALGRPSKIIQCYLPKWKIELVDGNLCFDGRVLVKQLPADAVAGLTNLIEESKVTPRIRLRDHQAFVTVKGEMVNYSRAEWEFEVLKEDVEDLVTSFRFPL
;
A
#
# COMPACT_ATOMS: atom_id res chain seq x y z
N MET A 1 -13.42 -18.80 11.07
CA MET A 1 -13.84 -17.82 12.11
C MET A 1 -12.76 -16.76 12.19
N GLY A 2 -12.93 -15.62 11.53
CA GLY A 2 -12.00 -14.49 11.63
C GLY A 2 -12.42 -13.59 12.79
N SER A 3 -11.51 -13.29 13.72
CA SER A 3 -11.79 -12.36 14.81
C SER A 3 -12.01 -10.96 14.24
N ASN A 4 -13.24 -10.46 14.31
CA ASN A 4 -13.58 -9.04 14.10
C ASN A 4 -13.06 -8.20 15.29
N SER A 5 -11.75 -8.22 15.54
CA SER A 5 -11.14 -7.36 16.54
C SER A 5 -11.02 -5.95 15.96
N VAL A 6 -11.74 -5.00 16.53
CA VAL A 6 -11.60 -3.58 16.20
C VAL A 6 -10.31 -3.08 16.83
N GLU A 7 -9.38 -2.59 16.00
CA GLU A 7 -8.18 -1.90 16.46
C GLU A 7 -8.53 -0.49 16.95
N ILE A 8 -8.03 -0.11 18.12
CA ILE A 8 -8.19 1.24 18.69
C ILE A 8 -6.84 1.94 18.60
N GLU A 9 -6.74 2.97 17.78
CA GLU A 9 -5.52 3.77 17.57
C GLU A 9 -5.65 5.16 18.24
N TYR A 10 -4.61 5.59 18.96
CA TYR A 10 -4.45 6.97 19.44
C TYR A 10 -3.17 7.56 18.86
N ARG A 11 -3.25 8.81 18.37
CA ARG A 11 -2.09 9.55 17.85
C ARG A 11 -1.75 10.69 18.79
N TYR A 12 -0.48 10.77 19.16
CA TYR A 12 0.05 11.83 20.03
C TYR A 12 1.15 12.59 19.29
N PHE A 13 1.16 13.90 19.46
CA PHE A 13 2.30 14.72 19.06
C PHE A 13 3.44 14.53 20.06
N ILE A 14 4.65 14.28 19.55
CA ILE A 14 5.86 14.14 20.36
C ILE A 14 6.71 15.40 20.15
N PRO A 15 6.70 16.36 21.10
CA PRO A 15 7.42 17.62 20.96
C PRO A 15 8.94 17.45 21.02
N ASP A 16 9.40 16.48 21.82
CA ASP A 16 10.82 16.10 21.95
C ASP A 16 10.94 14.58 21.88
N ALA A 17 11.63 14.09 20.84
CA ALA A 17 11.86 12.65 20.68
C ALA A 17 12.85 12.08 21.69
N ALA A 18 13.71 12.92 22.29
CA ALA A 18 14.69 12.49 23.28
C ALA A 18 14.05 12.14 24.63
N SER A 19 12.83 12.60 24.90
CA SER A 19 12.09 12.26 26.12
C SER A 19 11.44 10.87 26.10
N LEU A 20 11.49 10.17 24.96
CA LEU A 20 10.90 8.84 24.82
C LEU A 20 11.74 7.77 25.54
N PRO A 21 11.12 6.75 26.14
CA PRO A 21 11.85 5.59 26.65
C PRO A 21 12.52 4.84 25.49
N ALA A 22 13.42 3.90 25.80
CA ALA A 22 14.02 3.04 24.78
C ALA A 22 12.94 2.26 24.01
N LEU A 23 12.81 2.52 22.70
CA LEU A 23 11.78 1.94 21.83
C LEU A 23 12.22 0.67 21.09
N GLY A 24 13.41 0.15 21.40
CA GLY A 24 14.00 -0.99 20.70
C GLY A 24 14.65 -0.63 19.36
N ARG A 25 14.79 -1.61 18.48
CA ARG A 25 15.46 -1.44 17.18
C ARG A 25 14.57 -0.63 16.23
N PRO A 26 15.07 0.47 15.64
CA PRO A 26 14.29 1.22 14.66
C PRO A 26 14.07 0.39 13.40
N SER A 27 12.92 0.61 12.76
CA SER A 27 12.58 0.08 11.43
C SER A 27 12.51 1.25 10.45
N LYS A 28 13.16 1.11 9.30
CA LYS A 28 13.13 2.16 8.28
C LYS A 28 11.91 1.91 7.38
N ILE A 29 10.99 2.87 7.37
CA ILE A 29 9.81 2.84 6.50
C ILE A 29 9.93 3.97 5.48
N ILE A 30 9.78 3.62 4.20
CA ILE A 30 9.63 4.58 3.10
C ILE A 30 8.40 4.16 2.33
N GLN A 31 7.53 5.09 1.97
CA GLN A 31 6.35 4.80 1.18
C GLN A 31 6.15 5.88 0.13
N CYS A 32 5.39 5.56 -0.91
CA CYS A 32 4.94 6.55 -1.89
C CYS A 32 3.53 6.20 -2.39
N TYR A 33 2.79 7.21 -2.82
CA TYR A 33 1.46 7.07 -3.41
C TYR A 33 1.55 7.20 -4.93
N LEU A 34 1.15 6.15 -5.64
CA LEU A 34 1.19 6.15 -7.10
C LEU A 34 0.00 6.94 -7.67
N PRO A 35 0.16 7.57 -8.85
CA PRO A 35 -0.97 8.13 -9.58
C PRO A 35 -2.03 7.08 -9.91
N LYS A 36 -3.24 7.25 -9.38
CA LYS A 36 -4.35 6.30 -9.57
C LYS A 36 -4.72 6.03 -11.03
N TRP A 37 -4.57 7.01 -11.91
CA TRP A 37 -4.88 6.92 -13.35
C TRP A 37 -3.84 6.13 -14.16
N LYS A 38 -2.73 5.70 -13.55
CA LYS A 38 -1.69 4.87 -14.18
C LYS A 38 -1.71 3.42 -13.68
N ILE A 39 -2.63 3.09 -12.77
CA ILE A 39 -2.82 1.72 -12.28
C ILE A 39 -3.82 1.01 -13.18
N GLU A 40 -3.50 -0.21 -13.57
CA GLU A 40 -4.32 -1.02 -14.46
C GLU A 40 -4.20 -2.50 -14.11
N LEU A 41 -5.18 -3.28 -14.53
CA LEU A 41 -5.14 -4.74 -14.51
C LEU A 41 -4.95 -5.26 -15.92
N VAL A 42 -3.88 -6.01 -16.15
CA VAL A 42 -3.56 -6.60 -17.46
C VAL A 42 -3.30 -8.09 -17.27
N ASP A 43 -4.14 -8.93 -17.88
CA ASP A 43 -4.05 -10.40 -17.80
C ASP A 43 -3.94 -10.94 -16.36
N GLY A 44 -4.71 -10.35 -15.44
CA GLY A 44 -4.70 -10.71 -14.02
C GLY A 44 -3.49 -10.20 -13.24
N ASN A 45 -2.66 -9.34 -13.81
CA ASN A 45 -1.54 -8.68 -13.13
C ASN A 45 -1.92 -7.25 -12.73
N LEU A 46 -1.43 -6.79 -11.58
CA LEU A 46 -1.48 -5.38 -11.21
C LEU A 46 -0.30 -4.66 -11.86
N CYS A 47 -0.59 -3.66 -12.68
CA CYS A 47 0.42 -2.91 -13.41
C CYS A 47 0.38 -1.43 -13.03
N PHE A 48 1.54 -0.77 -13.18
CA PHE A 48 1.71 0.66 -13.11
C PHE A 48 2.55 1.13 -14.30
N ASP A 49 1.98 1.96 -15.16
CA ASP A 49 2.69 2.56 -16.31
C ASP A 49 3.37 1.49 -17.20
N GLY A 50 2.66 0.40 -17.48
CA GLY A 50 3.18 -0.76 -18.24
C GLY A 50 4.12 -1.71 -17.48
N ARG A 51 4.52 -1.38 -16.24
CA ARG A 51 5.32 -2.26 -15.38
C ARG A 51 4.42 -3.14 -14.52
N VAL A 52 4.69 -4.44 -14.48
CA VAL A 52 4.01 -5.36 -13.56
C VAL A 52 4.51 -5.12 -12.13
N LEU A 53 3.59 -4.79 -11.23
CA LEU A 53 3.82 -4.66 -9.79
C LEU A 53 3.51 -5.97 -9.04
N VAL A 54 2.41 -6.64 -9.41
CA VAL A 54 1.99 -7.91 -8.79
C VAL A 54 1.58 -8.86 -9.89
N LYS A 55 2.16 -10.07 -9.89
CA LYS A 55 1.86 -11.12 -10.87
C LYS A 55 0.71 -11.98 -10.38
N GLN A 56 -0.17 -12.38 -11.30
CA GLN A 56 -1.21 -13.40 -11.09
C GLN A 56 -2.02 -13.20 -9.81
N LEU A 57 -2.77 -12.10 -9.78
CA LEU A 57 -3.65 -11.80 -8.66
C LEU A 57 -4.69 -12.91 -8.46
N PRO A 58 -5.06 -13.20 -7.20
CA PRO A 58 -6.21 -14.03 -6.88
C PRO A 58 -7.49 -13.55 -7.57
N ALA A 59 -8.37 -14.47 -7.98
CA ALA A 59 -9.57 -14.14 -8.76
C ALA A 59 -10.52 -13.17 -8.04
N ASP A 60 -10.62 -13.28 -6.70
CA ASP A 60 -11.38 -12.37 -5.85
C ASP A 60 -10.74 -10.97 -5.80
N ALA A 61 -9.41 -10.89 -5.76
CA ALA A 61 -8.68 -9.63 -5.86
C ALA A 61 -8.86 -8.96 -7.23
N VAL A 62 -8.78 -9.73 -8.33
CA VAL A 62 -9.06 -9.21 -9.68
C VAL A 62 -10.46 -8.63 -9.75
N ALA A 63 -11.48 -9.39 -9.35
CA ALA A 63 -12.87 -8.92 -9.38
C ALA A 63 -13.10 -7.66 -8.53
N GLY A 64 -12.51 -7.60 -7.33
CA GLY A 64 -12.62 -6.45 -6.45
C GLY A 64 -11.89 -5.21 -6.97
N LEU A 65 -10.70 -5.39 -7.54
CA LEU A 65 -9.86 -4.29 -8.03
C LEU A 65 -10.36 -3.72 -9.35
N THR A 66 -10.92 -4.55 -10.26
CA THR A 66 -11.44 -4.09 -11.56
C THR A 66 -12.43 -2.93 -11.38
N ASN A 67 -13.46 -3.13 -10.55
CA ASN A 67 -14.49 -2.10 -10.32
C ASN A 67 -13.90 -0.81 -9.73
N LEU A 68 -12.95 -0.93 -8.80
CA LEU A 68 -12.37 0.23 -8.13
C LEU A 68 -11.44 1.03 -9.04
N ILE A 69 -10.68 0.36 -9.90
CA ILE A 69 -9.76 0.98 -10.85
C ILE A 69 -10.56 1.69 -11.95
N GLU A 70 -11.59 1.05 -12.50
CA GLU A 70 -12.46 1.64 -13.53
C GLU A 70 -13.13 2.93 -13.04
N GLU A 71 -13.56 2.96 -11.79
CA GLU A 71 -14.16 4.16 -11.17
C GLU A 71 -13.12 5.19 -10.68
N SER A 72 -11.81 4.92 -10.82
CA SER A 72 -10.73 5.76 -10.30
C SER A 72 -10.86 6.06 -8.79
N LYS A 73 -11.41 5.10 -8.04
CA LYS A 73 -11.64 5.18 -6.58
C LYS A 73 -10.55 4.48 -5.77
N VAL A 74 -9.37 4.35 -6.36
CA VAL A 74 -8.21 3.68 -5.74
C VAL A 74 -7.17 4.65 -5.22
N THR A 75 -6.53 4.24 -4.12
CA THR A 75 -5.31 4.82 -3.57
C THR A 75 -4.21 3.76 -3.58
N PRO A 76 -3.42 3.67 -4.66
CA PRO A 76 -2.29 2.75 -4.75
C PRO A 76 -1.09 3.30 -3.96
N ARG A 77 -0.43 2.42 -3.22
CA ARG A 77 0.73 2.75 -2.38
C ARG A 77 1.78 1.67 -2.49
N ILE A 78 3.04 2.07 -2.58
CA ILE A 78 4.16 1.16 -2.34
C ILE A 78 4.76 1.52 -0.97
N ARG A 79 5.04 0.51 -0.15
CA ARG A 79 5.69 0.66 1.15
C ARG A 79 6.89 -0.27 1.26
N LEU A 80 8.06 0.29 1.48
CA LEU A 80 9.28 -0.41 1.88
C LEU A 80 9.38 -0.39 3.41
N ARG A 81 9.59 -1.55 4.02
CA ARG A 81 9.87 -1.70 5.44
C ARG A 81 11.07 -2.62 5.60
N ASP A 82 12.19 -2.06 6.00
CA ASP A 82 13.47 -2.77 6.12
C ASP A 82 13.83 -3.52 4.82
N HIS A 83 13.66 -4.84 4.79
CA HIS A 83 13.96 -5.71 3.64
C HIS A 83 12.73 -6.15 2.84
N GLN A 84 11.52 -5.73 3.26
CA GLN A 84 10.26 -6.11 2.64
C GLN A 84 9.66 -4.95 1.86
N ALA A 85 8.88 -5.28 0.84
CA ALA A 85 8.12 -4.33 0.06
C ALA A 85 6.68 -4.79 -0.10
N PHE A 86 5.76 -3.83 -0.09
CA PHE A 86 4.33 -4.08 -0.19
C PHE A 86 3.71 -3.14 -1.20
N VAL A 87 2.87 -3.69 -2.07
CA VAL A 87 1.97 -2.92 -2.95
C VAL A 87 0.58 -3.01 -2.34
N THR A 88 0.02 -1.88 -1.95
CA THR A 88 -1.33 -1.77 -1.42
C THR A 88 -2.22 -1.03 -2.42
N VAL A 89 -3.43 -1.53 -2.65
CA VAL A 89 -4.49 -0.78 -3.33
C VAL A 89 -5.68 -0.67 -2.38
N LYS A 90 -6.04 0.56 -2.02
CA LYS A 90 -7.16 0.86 -1.13
C LYS A 90 -8.29 1.47 -1.94
N GLY A 91 -9.52 1.02 -1.72
CA GLY A 91 -10.72 1.72 -2.17
C GLY A 91 -11.03 2.94 -1.30
N GLU A 92 -12.09 3.66 -1.68
CA GLU A 92 -12.66 4.73 -0.85
C GLU A 92 -13.20 4.21 0.48
N MET A 93 -13.24 5.09 1.48
CA MET A 93 -13.88 4.81 2.75
C MET A 93 -15.39 4.96 2.62
N VAL A 94 -16.14 3.89 2.89
CA VAL A 94 -17.61 3.85 2.89
C VAL A 94 -18.07 3.27 4.23
N ASN A 95 -18.86 4.02 4.99
CA ASN A 95 -19.38 3.60 6.30
C ASN A 95 -18.28 3.09 7.26
N TYR A 96 -17.17 3.82 7.38
CA TYR A 96 -16.00 3.47 8.22
C TYR A 96 -15.26 2.18 7.82
N SER A 97 -15.60 1.58 6.70
CA SER A 97 -14.88 0.46 6.10
C SER A 97 -14.29 0.87 4.76
N ARG A 98 -13.20 0.23 4.34
CA ARG A 98 -12.69 0.35 2.97
C ARG A 98 -12.22 -1.02 2.50
N ALA A 99 -12.41 -1.28 1.22
CA ALA A 99 -11.76 -2.42 0.60
C ALA A 99 -10.25 -2.15 0.51
N GLU A 100 -9.44 -3.13 0.88
CA GLU A 100 -7.98 -3.01 0.90
C GLU A 100 -7.36 -4.35 0.50
N TRP A 101 -6.46 -4.29 -0.48
CA TRP A 101 -5.62 -5.41 -0.86
C TRP A 101 -4.17 -5.01 -0.68
N GLU A 102 -3.40 -5.85 0.00
CA GLU A 102 -1.97 -5.67 0.21
C GLU A 102 -1.26 -6.94 -0.27
N PHE A 103 -0.23 -6.74 -1.08
CA PHE A 103 0.58 -7.82 -1.65
C PHE A 103 2.04 -7.57 -1.29
N GLU A 104 2.69 -8.58 -0.71
CA GLU A 104 4.15 -8.57 -0.57
C GLU A 104 4.79 -8.79 -1.94
N VAL A 105 5.81 -7.99 -2.24
CA VAL A 105 6.56 -8.04 -3.51
C VAL A 105 8.05 -8.03 -3.22
N LEU A 106 8.85 -8.39 -4.22
CA LEU A 106 10.30 -8.24 -4.11
C LEU A 106 10.64 -6.76 -4.05
N LYS A 107 11.47 -6.37 -3.08
CA LYS A 107 11.92 -4.98 -2.91
C LYS A 107 12.59 -4.44 -4.17
N GLU A 108 13.40 -5.28 -4.80
CA GLU A 108 14.13 -4.99 -6.04
C GLU A 108 13.19 -4.57 -7.18
N ASP A 109 11.99 -5.13 -7.21
CA ASP A 109 10.99 -4.88 -8.25
C ASP A 109 10.27 -3.54 -8.10
N VAL A 110 10.45 -2.81 -7.00
CA VAL A 110 9.70 -1.57 -6.73
C VAL A 110 10.49 -0.44 -6.06
N GLU A 111 11.72 -0.71 -5.61
CA GLU A 111 12.53 0.25 -4.84
C GLU A 111 12.82 1.53 -5.62
N ASP A 112 13.06 1.44 -6.93
CA ASP A 112 13.29 2.59 -7.79
C ASP A 112 12.08 3.53 -7.83
N LEU A 113 10.86 3.01 -7.83
CA LEU A 113 9.64 3.83 -7.81
C LEU A 113 9.54 4.65 -6.53
N VAL A 114 9.82 4.01 -5.39
CA VAL A 114 9.72 4.65 -4.07
C VAL A 114 10.85 5.66 -3.84
N THR A 115 12.05 5.35 -4.31
CA THR A 115 13.25 6.20 -4.14
C THR A 115 13.41 7.25 -5.24
N SER A 116 12.56 7.25 -6.25
CA SER A 116 12.61 8.23 -7.36
C SER A 116 12.25 9.66 -6.96
N PHE A 117 11.59 9.86 -5.82
CA PHE A 117 11.00 11.14 -5.39
C PHE A 117 10.00 11.75 -6.41
N ARG A 118 9.57 10.98 -7.42
CA ARG A 118 8.61 11.41 -8.45
C ARG A 118 7.17 11.45 -7.94
N PHE A 119 6.93 10.80 -6.81
CA PHE A 119 5.60 10.60 -6.25
C PHE A 119 5.57 11.11 -4.80
N PRO A 120 4.43 11.60 -4.32
CA PRO A 120 4.28 11.99 -2.92
C PRO A 120 4.66 10.83 -2.00
N LEU A 121 5.46 11.16 -0.99
CA LEU A 121 5.81 10.26 0.14
C LEU A 121 4.63 10.13 1.12
#